data_AF-A0A2V2U302-F1
#
_entry.id   AF-A0A2V2U302-F1
#
_cell.length_a   1.000
_cell.length_b   1.000
_cell.length_c   1.000
_cell.angle_alpha   90.00
_cell.angle_beta   90.00
_cell.angle_gamma   90.00
#
_symmetry.space_group_name_H-M   'P 1'
#
loop_
_entity.id
_entity.type
_entity.pdbx_description
1 polymer ?
#
loop_
_entity_poly.entity_id
_entity_poly.type
_entity_poly.pdbx_seq_one_letter_code
_entity_poly.pdbx_strand_id
1 'polypeptide(L)'
;MTVTSTNVVANCPFLQWHSGAMIVRTDKNITDDSAYGPAQALKIDTTKMIVTMVAHRGFGPDGRAIYYIVADSTRADPAMMMGVTFAPNDAKLISSPAVVDLIQFMNGIKGSGPMGFQAGIGGLGPGDPNYTPIWKISFNTWKDPSKARILETEADITAMQQAGMITVILAHGGMHAVNCPFFDPSTVSAHQSKG
;
A
#
# COMPACT_ATOMS: atom_id res chain seq x y z
N MET A 1 -34.54 -5.46 12.49
CA MET A 1 -33.70 -5.22 11.31
C MET A 1 -33.53 -6.54 10.60
N THR A 2 -33.94 -6.64 9.33
CA THR A 2 -33.80 -7.86 8.53
C THR A 2 -32.58 -7.69 7.65
N VAL A 3 -31.58 -8.56 7.77
CA VAL A 3 -30.40 -8.56 6.91
C VAL A 3 -30.69 -9.48 5.72
N THR A 4 -30.86 -8.90 4.54
CA THR A 4 -31.00 -9.69 3.30
C THR A 4 -29.61 -10.06 2.82
N SER A 5 -29.34 -11.37 2.72
CA SER A 5 -28.09 -11.85 2.13
C SER A 5 -28.01 -11.44 0.66
N THR A 6 -26.85 -10.96 0.22
CA THR A 6 -26.55 -10.69 -1.18
C THR A 6 -25.24 -11.37 -1.54
N ASN A 7 -24.98 -11.56 -2.83
CA ASN A 7 -23.68 -12.03 -3.32
C ASN A 7 -22.68 -10.87 -3.52
N VAL A 8 -22.98 -9.67 -2.99
CA VAL A 8 -22.12 -8.51 -3.10
C VAL A 8 -21.11 -8.51 -1.97
N VAL A 9 -19.82 -8.43 -2.32
CA VAL A 9 -18.74 -8.15 -1.38
C VAL A 9 -18.37 -6.68 -1.56
N ALA A 10 -18.56 -5.89 -0.51
CA ALA A 10 -18.13 -4.49 -0.49
C ALA A 10 -16.85 -4.36 0.33
N ASN A 11 -15.80 -3.81 -0.28
CA ASN A 11 -14.63 -3.40 0.47
C ASN A 11 -14.90 -2.04 1.12
N CYS A 12 -14.99 -2.03 2.45
CA CYS A 12 -15.29 -0.83 3.24
C CYS A 12 -14.39 -0.82 4.49
N PRO A 13 -13.16 -0.31 4.41
CA PRO A 13 -12.30 -0.24 5.58
C PRO A 13 -12.91 0.66 6.67
N PHE A 14 -12.88 0.20 7.91
CA PHE A 14 -13.36 0.94 9.08
C PHE A 14 -12.19 1.59 9.83
N LEU A 15 -12.29 2.90 10.08
CA LEU A 15 -11.23 3.69 10.72
C LEU A 15 -11.55 4.09 12.16
N GLN A 16 -12.82 4.06 12.55
CA GLN A 16 -13.31 4.34 13.91
C GLN A 16 -14.42 3.34 14.25
N TRP A 17 -14.37 2.77 15.45
CA TRP A 17 -15.36 1.85 16.00
C TRP A 17 -15.62 2.17 17.48
N HIS A 18 -16.58 1.48 18.11
CA HIS A 18 -17.04 1.82 19.46
C HIS A 18 -15.92 1.83 20.52
N SER A 19 -14.98 0.90 20.42
CA SER A 19 -13.89 0.74 21.39
C SER A 19 -12.55 1.34 20.96
N GLY A 20 -12.47 2.02 19.81
CA GLY A 20 -11.20 2.53 19.31
C GLY A 20 -11.24 3.11 17.91
N ALA A 21 -10.06 3.44 17.42
CA ALA A 21 -9.84 3.98 16.08
C ALA A 21 -8.50 3.49 15.55
N MET A 22 -8.29 3.67 14.24
CA MET A 22 -6.96 3.60 13.67
C MET A 22 -6.05 4.64 14.34
N ILE A 23 -4.78 4.31 14.51
CA ILE A 23 -3.83 5.16 15.24
C ILE A 23 -3.71 6.50 14.52
N VAL A 24 -3.96 7.58 15.25
CA VAL A 24 -3.77 8.95 14.77
C VAL A 24 -2.31 9.36 15.04
N ARG A 25 -1.56 9.61 13.98
CA ARG A 25 -0.13 9.96 14.02
C ARG A 25 0.11 11.19 14.89
N THR A 26 1.14 11.24 15.72
CA THR A 26 1.43 12.45 16.51
C THR A 26 2.03 13.56 15.64
N ASP A 27 3.02 13.20 14.82
CA ASP A 27 3.60 14.08 13.80
C ASP A 27 2.65 14.22 12.61
N LYS A 28 2.35 15.47 12.23
CA LYS A 28 1.44 15.80 11.13
C LYS A 28 2.17 16.36 9.91
N ASN A 29 3.48 16.58 10.01
CA ASN A 29 4.26 17.17 8.94
C ASN A 29 4.80 16.04 8.04
N ILE A 30 4.04 15.74 6.98
CA ILE A 30 4.34 14.66 6.04
C ILE A 30 4.91 15.26 4.76
N THR A 31 6.11 14.84 4.41
CA THR A 31 6.86 15.23 3.21
C THR A 31 7.25 13.99 2.42
N ASP A 32 7.79 14.17 1.22
CA ASP A 32 8.27 13.07 0.37
C ASP A 32 9.40 12.23 1.02
N ASP A 33 10.11 12.77 2.00
CA ASP A 33 11.18 12.07 2.74
C ASP A 33 10.69 11.44 4.05
N SER A 34 9.42 11.65 4.42
CA SER A 34 8.88 11.14 5.69
C SER A 34 8.88 9.62 5.66
N ALA A 35 9.44 9.00 6.70
CA ALA A 35 9.35 7.56 6.89
C ALA A 35 7.88 7.12 6.97
N TYR A 36 7.61 5.91 6.48
CA TYR A 36 6.28 5.32 6.40
C TYR A 36 5.50 5.42 7.72
N GLY A 37 6.20 5.12 8.82
CA GLY A 37 5.78 5.43 10.18
C GLY A 37 4.67 4.51 10.74
N PRO A 38 4.43 4.61 12.07
CA PRO A 38 3.55 3.70 12.80
C PRO A 38 2.08 4.11 12.81
N ALA A 39 1.66 5.05 11.95
CA ALA A 39 0.27 5.52 11.91
C ALA A 39 -0.05 6.16 10.56
N GLN A 40 -1.22 5.81 10.01
CA GLN A 40 -1.66 6.26 8.69
C GLN A 40 -2.76 7.34 8.72
N ALA A 41 -3.39 7.59 9.88
CA ALA A 41 -4.34 8.69 10.05
C ALA A 41 -3.64 9.95 10.57
N LEU A 42 -3.89 11.08 9.92
CA LEU A 42 -3.53 12.41 10.40
C LEU A 42 -4.69 13.09 11.14
N LYS A 43 -5.95 12.77 10.84
CA LYS A 43 -7.10 13.30 11.57
C LYS A 43 -8.33 12.45 11.31
N ILE A 44 -9.15 12.23 12.34
CA ILE A 44 -10.46 11.59 12.22
C ILE A 44 -11.50 12.58 12.80
N ASP A 45 -12.45 13.00 11.97
CA ASP A 45 -13.54 13.91 12.34
C ASP A 45 -14.88 13.21 12.09
N THR A 46 -15.44 12.63 13.16
CA THR A 46 -16.70 11.86 13.08
C THR A 46 -17.95 12.74 12.99
N THR A 47 -17.84 14.03 13.30
CA THR A 47 -18.95 14.98 13.09
C THR A 47 -19.08 15.34 11.62
N LYS A 48 -17.96 15.57 10.94
CA LYS A 48 -17.93 15.89 9.51
C LYS A 48 -17.86 14.67 8.60
N MET A 49 -17.65 13.49 9.16
CA MET A 49 -17.41 12.25 8.43
C MET A 49 -16.20 12.36 7.48
N ILE A 50 -15.13 13.02 7.94
CA ILE A 50 -13.90 13.23 7.17
C ILE A 50 -12.72 12.60 7.90
N VAL A 51 -11.90 11.87 7.16
CA VAL A 51 -10.57 11.43 7.59
C VAL A 51 -9.49 12.10 6.74
N THR A 52 -8.41 12.50 7.38
CA THR A 52 -7.17 12.91 6.71
C THR A 52 -6.16 11.79 6.90
N MET A 53 -5.65 11.23 5.81
CA MET A 53 -4.73 10.09 5.79
C MET A 53 -3.38 10.51 5.21
N VAL A 54 -2.34 9.73 5.53
CA VAL A 54 -1.05 9.83 4.84
C VAL A 54 -1.21 9.28 3.41
N ALA A 55 -0.86 10.09 2.41
CA ALA A 55 -0.82 9.67 1.02
C ALA A 55 0.60 9.23 0.65
N HIS A 56 0.78 7.97 0.31
CA HIS A 56 2.06 7.39 -0.10
C HIS A 56 2.18 7.40 -1.61
N ARG A 57 3.34 7.81 -2.12
CA ARG A 57 3.65 7.74 -3.55
C ARG A 57 4.02 6.31 -3.95
N GLY A 58 3.53 5.86 -5.10
CA GLY A 58 3.89 4.60 -5.76
C GLY A 58 4.04 4.78 -7.26
N PHE A 59 4.41 3.71 -7.96
CA PHE A 59 4.37 3.62 -9.42
C PHE A 59 3.19 2.76 -9.85
N GLY A 60 2.36 3.30 -10.75
CA GLY A 60 1.27 2.59 -11.39
C GLY A 60 1.72 1.73 -12.57
N PRO A 61 0.78 1.07 -13.27
CA PRO A 61 1.08 0.09 -14.31
C PRO A 61 1.86 0.66 -15.50
N ASP A 62 1.76 1.96 -15.77
CA ASP A 62 2.44 2.64 -16.86
C ASP A 62 3.70 3.42 -16.40
N GLY A 63 4.16 3.18 -15.18
CA GLY A 63 5.32 3.85 -14.59
C GLY A 63 5.05 5.28 -14.14
N ARG A 64 3.82 5.81 -14.30
CA ARG A 64 3.47 7.12 -13.74
C ARG A 64 3.24 7.03 -12.23
N ALA A 65 3.41 8.17 -11.57
CA ALA A 65 3.16 8.27 -10.15
C ALA A 65 1.67 8.06 -9.84
N ILE A 66 1.40 7.22 -8.84
CA ILE A 66 0.11 7.10 -8.17
C ILE A 66 0.28 7.44 -6.70
N TYR A 67 -0.83 7.71 -6.02
CA TYR A 67 -0.85 7.80 -4.56
C TYR A 67 -1.78 6.75 -3.97
N TYR A 68 -1.50 6.33 -2.73
CA TYR A 68 -2.34 5.36 -2.02
C TYR A 68 -2.36 5.64 -0.52
N ILE A 69 -3.41 5.15 0.14
CA ILE A 69 -3.48 5.04 1.61
C ILE A 69 -3.34 3.57 1.99
N VAL A 70 -3.08 3.27 3.26
CA VAL A 70 -3.22 1.91 3.80
C VAL A 70 -4.28 1.92 4.88
N ALA A 71 -5.27 1.04 4.78
CA ALA A 71 -6.37 0.98 5.73
C ALA A 71 -6.30 -0.22 6.68
N ASP A 72 -5.85 -1.37 6.18
CA ASP A 72 -5.77 -2.61 6.94
C ASP A 72 -4.72 -3.58 6.35
N SER A 73 -4.39 -4.63 7.12
CA SER A 73 -3.51 -5.71 6.71
C SER A 73 -3.98 -7.06 7.24
N THR A 74 -3.78 -8.11 6.44
CA THR A 74 -4.08 -9.50 6.82
C THR A 74 -3.12 -10.05 7.87
N ARG A 75 -2.02 -9.35 8.16
CA ARG A 75 -0.94 -9.81 9.06
C ARG A 75 -0.81 -8.84 10.23
N ALA A 76 -0.78 -9.40 11.44
CA ALA A 76 -0.74 -8.61 12.68
C ALA A 76 0.52 -7.76 12.80
N ASP A 77 1.66 -8.27 12.32
CA ASP A 77 2.95 -7.61 12.39
C ASP A 77 3.03 -6.34 11.50
N PRO A 78 2.77 -6.39 10.18
CA PRO A 78 2.56 -5.21 9.34
C PRO A 78 1.45 -4.28 9.85
N ALA A 79 0.31 -4.83 10.30
CA ALA A 79 -0.79 -4.00 10.81
C ALA A 79 -0.32 -3.13 11.99
N MET A 80 0.38 -3.73 12.95
CA MET A 80 0.97 -3.04 14.09
C MET A 80 2.04 -2.04 13.66
N MET A 81 2.95 -2.45 12.77
CA MET A 81 4.05 -1.59 12.29
C MET A 81 3.58 -0.35 11.54
N MET A 82 2.45 -0.44 10.82
CA MET A 82 1.88 0.68 10.07
C MET A 82 0.83 1.45 10.86
N GLY A 83 0.33 0.90 11.97
CA GLY A 83 -0.76 1.45 12.77
C GLY A 83 -2.13 1.38 12.09
N VAL A 84 -2.36 0.33 11.31
CA VAL A 84 -3.60 0.07 10.56
C VAL A 84 -4.39 -1.08 11.18
N THR A 85 -5.64 -1.25 10.74
CA THR A 85 -6.50 -2.32 11.26
C THR A 85 -5.95 -3.70 10.90
N PHE A 86 -5.91 -4.62 11.86
CA PHE A 86 -5.61 -6.03 11.59
C PHE A 86 -6.88 -6.74 11.10
N ALA A 87 -6.88 -7.15 9.83
CA ALA A 87 -8.01 -7.76 9.14
C ALA A 87 -7.65 -9.17 8.61
N PRO A 88 -7.48 -10.18 9.49
CA PRO A 88 -7.03 -11.51 9.09
C PRO A 88 -8.00 -12.24 8.15
N ASN A 89 -9.28 -11.87 8.16
CA ASN A 89 -10.28 -12.47 7.28
C ASN A 89 -10.06 -12.13 5.80
N ASP A 90 -9.38 -11.02 5.50
CA ASP A 90 -9.08 -10.63 4.12
C ASP A 90 -8.02 -11.55 3.49
N ALA A 91 -7.34 -12.38 4.30
CA ALA A 91 -6.48 -13.44 3.79
C ALA A 91 -7.23 -14.44 2.89
N LYS A 92 -8.57 -14.55 3.03
CA LYS A 92 -9.42 -15.36 2.15
C LYS A 92 -9.50 -14.82 0.73
N LEU A 93 -9.19 -13.54 0.52
CA LEU A 93 -9.19 -12.90 -0.79
C LEU A 93 -7.89 -13.17 -1.55
N ILE A 94 -6.80 -13.55 -0.89
CA ILE A 94 -5.47 -13.71 -1.48
C ILE A 94 -5.43 -14.69 -2.65
N SER A 95 -6.26 -15.73 -2.62
CA SER A 95 -6.39 -16.73 -3.69
C SER A 95 -7.34 -16.30 -4.81
N SER A 96 -8.04 -15.17 -4.66
CA SER A 96 -8.94 -14.62 -5.67
C SER A 96 -8.13 -13.92 -6.77
N PRO A 97 -8.56 -13.98 -8.03
CA PRO A 97 -7.98 -13.17 -9.11
C PRO A 97 -8.13 -11.65 -8.88
N ALA A 98 -8.95 -11.25 -7.89
CA ALA A 98 -9.09 -9.88 -7.44
C ALA A 98 -7.81 -9.32 -6.80
N VAL A 99 -6.91 -10.16 -6.29
CA VAL A 99 -5.71 -9.71 -5.57
C VAL A 99 -4.49 -9.81 -6.46
N VAL A 100 -3.94 -8.66 -6.82
CA VAL A 100 -2.73 -8.52 -7.63
C VAL A 100 -1.52 -8.15 -6.79
N ASP A 101 -0.33 -8.33 -7.37
CA ASP A 101 0.93 -8.09 -6.67
C ASP A 101 1.21 -6.58 -6.54
N LEU A 102 1.69 -6.20 -5.36
CA LEU A 102 2.33 -4.92 -5.10
C LEU A 102 3.76 -5.20 -4.65
N ILE A 103 4.71 -4.77 -5.46
CA ILE A 103 6.13 -5.05 -5.26
C ILE A 103 6.74 -3.93 -4.41
N GLN A 104 7.32 -4.30 -3.27
CA GLN A 104 7.99 -3.41 -2.34
C GLN A 104 9.49 -3.70 -2.29
N PHE A 105 10.31 -2.67 -2.08
CA PHE A 105 11.76 -2.77 -2.16
C PHE A 105 12.38 -2.96 -0.77
N MET A 106 13.17 -4.01 -0.59
CA MET A 106 13.85 -4.33 0.67
C MET A 106 15.24 -3.70 0.79
N ASN A 107 15.84 -3.27 -0.33
CA ASN A 107 17.15 -2.63 -0.38
C ASN A 107 17.33 -1.80 -1.68
N GLY A 108 18.53 -1.24 -1.87
CA GLY A 108 18.90 -0.46 -3.04
C GLY A 108 18.77 1.03 -2.79
N ILE A 109 18.05 1.73 -3.67
CA ILE A 109 17.86 3.18 -3.60
C ILE A 109 16.98 3.54 -2.40
N LYS A 110 17.48 4.41 -1.51
CA LYS A 110 16.69 4.95 -0.38
C LYS A 110 15.52 5.78 -0.88
N GLY A 111 14.38 5.67 -0.23
CA GLY A 111 13.16 6.38 -0.65
C GLY A 111 12.01 6.23 0.34
N SER A 112 10.83 6.63 -0.11
CA SER A 112 9.60 6.71 0.68
C SER A 112 8.86 5.38 0.87
N GLY A 113 9.38 4.27 0.33
CA GLY A 113 8.77 2.95 0.46
C GLY A 113 8.70 2.47 1.92
N PRO A 114 7.84 1.49 2.24
CA PRO A 114 7.60 1.01 3.60
C PRO A 114 8.84 0.48 4.32
N MET A 115 9.85 0.03 3.56
CA MET A 115 11.13 -0.46 4.09
C MET A 115 12.26 0.60 4.02
N GLY A 116 11.94 1.85 3.67
CA GLY A 116 12.91 2.95 3.54
C GLY A 116 13.68 2.98 2.22
N PHE A 117 13.21 2.23 1.22
CA PHE A 117 13.77 2.17 -0.13
C PHE A 117 12.77 2.72 -1.15
N GLN A 118 13.02 2.47 -2.43
CA GLN A 118 12.16 2.93 -3.51
C GLN A 118 10.66 2.65 -3.24
N ALA A 119 9.83 3.60 -3.65
CA ALA A 119 8.38 3.43 -3.73
C ALA A 119 8.01 2.17 -4.53
N GLY A 120 6.94 1.50 -4.07
CA GLY A 120 6.48 0.25 -4.65
C GLY A 120 5.86 0.41 -6.03
N ILE A 121 5.76 -0.72 -6.74
CA ILE A 121 5.19 -0.81 -8.09
C ILE A 121 3.93 -1.69 -8.03
N GLY A 122 2.80 -1.15 -8.48
CA GLY A 122 1.55 -1.89 -8.64
C GLY A 122 1.28 -2.22 -10.09
N GLY A 123 0.85 -3.46 -10.36
CA GLY A 123 0.55 -3.92 -11.73
C GLY A 123 -0.80 -3.48 -12.29
N LEU A 124 -1.67 -2.87 -11.47
CA LEU A 124 -2.97 -2.33 -11.86
C LEU A 124 -3.20 -0.95 -11.22
N GLY A 125 -4.16 -0.20 -11.74
CA GLY A 125 -4.57 1.08 -11.20
C GLY A 125 -6.06 1.39 -11.42
N PRO A 126 -6.57 2.47 -10.80
CA PRO A 126 -7.94 2.91 -11.02
C PRO A 126 -8.23 3.12 -12.51
N GLY A 127 -9.29 2.48 -13.01
CA GLY A 127 -9.66 2.47 -14.43
C GLY A 127 -9.39 1.15 -15.14
N ASP A 128 -8.52 0.29 -14.59
CA ASP A 128 -8.33 -1.06 -15.12
C ASP A 128 -9.53 -1.97 -14.78
N PRO A 129 -10.03 -2.81 -15.72
CA PRO A 129 -11.22 -3.63 -15.51
C PRO A 129 -11.17 -4.58 -14.30
N ASN A 130 -9.96 -4.99 -13.91
CA ASN A 130 -9.72 -5.96 -12.83
C ASN A 130 -9.12 -5.31 -11.57
N TYR A 131 -9.07 -3.98 -11.53
CA TYR A 131 -8.51 -3.27 -10.38
C TYR A 131 -9.32 -3.56 -9.11
N THR A 132 -8.62 -3.97 -8.05
CA THR A 132 -9.13 -3.93 -6.69
C THR A 132 -8.09 -3.27 -5.78
N PRO A 133 -8.52 -2.65 -4.68
CA PRO A 133 -7.59 -2.03 -3.74
C PRO A 133 -6.89 -3.05 -2.82
N ILE A 134 -7.05 -4.35 -3.03
CA ILE A 134 -6.41 -5.39 -2.20
C ILE A 134 -5.15 -5.89 -2.92
N TRP A 135 -4.02 -5.74 -2.24
CA TRP A 135 -2.70 -6.04 -2.80
C TRP A 135 -2.03 -7.16 -2.04
N LYS A 136 -1.50 -8.15 -2.76
CA LYS A 136 -0.59 -9.14 -2.18
C LYS A 136 0.84 -8.59 -2.24
N ILE A 137 1.53 -8.61 -1.11
CA ILE A 137 2.86 -8.00 -1.03
C ILE A 137 3.94 -8.97 -1.51
N SER A 138 4.76 -8.49 -2.43
CA SER A 138 5.98 -9.14 -2.91
C SER A 138 7.19 -8.27 -2.57
N PHE A 139 8.30 -8.87 -2.17
CA PHE A 139 9.52 -8.18 -1.81
C PHE A 139 10.59 -8.33 -2.89
N ASN A 140 10.95 -7.21 -3.50
CA ASN A 140 12.11 -7.09 -4.36
C ASN A 140 13.38 -6.85 -3.52
N THR A 141 14.45 -7.60 -3.82
CA THR A 141 15.78 -7.42 -3.25
C THR A 141 16.83 -7.42 -4.36
N TRP A 142 17.62 -6.35 -4.47
CA TRP A 142 18.83 -6.30 -5.28
C TRP A 142 19.89 -7.24 -4.71
N LYS A 143 20.46 -8.09 -5.57
CA LYS A 143 21.59 -8.95 -5.17
C LYS A 143 22.84 -8.15 -4.90
N ASP A 144 23.04 -7.08 -5.67
CA ASP A 144 24.08 -6.08 -5.47
C ASP A 144 23.43 -4.68 -5.37
N PRO A 145 23.22 -4.16 -4.15
CA PRO A 145 22.58 -2.86 -3.94
C PRO A 145 23.31 -1.69 -4.60
N SER A 146 24.62 -1.81 -4.86
CA SER A 146 25.40 -0.74 -5.51
C SER A 146 25.03 -0.55 -6.99
N LYS A 147 24.39 -1.56 -7.60
CA LYS A 147 23.90 -1.54 -8.98
C LYS A 147 22.41 -1.21 -9.08
N ALA A 148 21.78 -0.86 -7.96
CA ALA A 148 20.37 -0.52 -7.94
C ALA A 148 20.09 0.69 -8.84
N ARG A 149 19.02 0.59 -9.62
CA ARG A 149 18.46 1.67 -10.43
C ARG A 149 16.96 1.75 -10.19
N ILE A 150 16.36 2.89 -10.53
CA ILE A 150 14.91 3.02 -10.42
C ILE A 150 14.24 2.03 -11.37
N LEU A 151 13.26 1.30 -10.85
CA LEU A 151 12.36 0.44 -11.61
C LEU A 151 10.96 1.02 -11.49
N GLU A 152 10.25 1.21 -12.60
CA GLU A 152 8.96 1.91 -12.58
C GLU A 152 7.81 0.97 -12.91
N THR A 153 8.08 -0.13 -13.60
CA THR A 153 7.07 -1.04 -14.13
C THR A 153 7.33 -2.51 -13.78
N GLU A 154 6.32 -3.37 -13.88
CA GLU A 154 6.49 -4.82 -13.77
C GLU A 154 7.41 -5.39 -14.86
N ALA A 155 7.46 -4.73 -16.03
CA ALA A 155 8.39 -5.08 -17.10
C ALA A 155 9.85 -4.88 -16.67
N ASP A 156 10.15 -3.79 -15.94
CA ASP A 156 11.48 -3.55 -15.37
C ASP A 156 11.86 -4.64 -14.35
N ILE A 157 10.93 -5.01 -13.48
CA ILE A 157 11.13 -6.10 -12.51
C ILE A 157 11.42 -7.41 -13.25
N THR A 158 10.62 -7.74 -14.24
CA THR A 158 10.79 -8.97 -15.03
C THR A 158 12.16 -8.99 -15.71
N ALA A 159 12.57 -7.90 -16.34
CA ALA A 159 13.87 -7.78 -16.99
C ALA A 159 15.03 -7.92 -15.98
N MET A 160 14.94 -7.30 -14.81
CA MET A 160 15.98 -7.41 -13.78
C MET A 160 16.03 -8.81 -13.13
N GLN A 161 14.90 -9.49 -12.98
CA GLN A 161 14.86 -10.89 -12.55
C GLN A 161 15.51 -11.82 -13.58
N GLN A 162 15.19 -11.67 -14.86
CA GLN A 162 15.77 -12.45 -15.96
C GLN A 162 17.28 -12.21 -16.10
N ALA A 163 17.73 -10.98 -15.90
CA ALA A 163 19.15 -10.64 -15.83
C ALA A 163 19.84 -11.14 -14.54
N GLY A 164 19.09 -11.75 -13.61
CA GLY A 164 19.61 -12.28 -12.36
C GLY A 164 20.06 -11.20 -11.37
N MET A 165 19.64 -9.95 -11.55
CA MET A 165 20.08 -8.79 -10.75
C MET A 165 19.29 -8.64 -9.45
N ILE A 166 18.03 -9.08 -9.43
CA ILE A 166 17.13 -9.01 -8.29
C ILE A 166 16.51 -10.38 -7.98
N THR A 167 15.94 -10.50 -6.78
CA THR A 167 15.01 -11.56 -6.40
C THR A 167 13.69 -10.95 -5.97
N VAL A 168 12.57 -11.57 -6.34
CA VAL A 168 11.23 -11.20 -5.87
C VAL A 168 10.65 -12.39 -5.11
N ILE A 169 10.24 -12.17 -3.86
CA ILE A 169 9.71 -13.22 -2.98
C ILE A 169 8.39 -12.75 -2.38
N LEU A 170 7.38 -13.62 -2.38
CA LEU A 170 6.11 -13.36 -1.71
C LEU A 170 6.30 -13.12 -0.21
N ALA A 171 5.80 -12.00 0.30
CA ALA A 171 5.85 -11.71 1.72
C ALA A 171 5.02 -12.73 2.51
N HIS A 172 5.58 -13.24 3.61
CA HIS A 172 4.94 -14.24 4.48
C HIS A 172 4.37 -15.45 3.70
N GLY A 173 5.09 -15.93 2.68
CA GLY A 173 4.64 -17.07 1.87
C GLY A 173 3.38 -16.78 1.05
N GLY A 174 3.11 -15.51 0.75
CA GLY A 174 1.93 -15.06 0.01
C GLY A 174 0.73 -14.75 0.89
N MET A 175 0.85 -14.88 2.21
CA MET A 175 -0.26 -14.66 3.16
C MET A 175 -0.42 -13.19 3.61
N HIS A 176 0.42 -12.29 3.10
CA HIS A 176 0.35 -10.87 3.40
C HIS A 176 -0.34 -10.11 2.27
N ALA A 177 -1.53 -9.60 2.57
CA ALA A 177 -2.22 -8.63 1.76
C ALA A 177 -2.60 -7.38 2.57
N VAL A 178 -2.79 -6.28 1.85
CA VAL A 178 -3.14 -4.97 2.39
C VAL A 178 -4.25 -4.33 1.55
N ASN A 179 -5.13 -3.59 2.19
CA ASN A 179 -6.13 -2.76 1.54
C ASN A 179 -5.58 -1.35 1.33
N CYS A 180 -5.13 -1.07 0.12
CA CYS A 180 -4.52 0.19 -0.28
C CYS A 180 -5.17 0.75 -1.55
N PRO A 181 -6.29 1.49 -1.46
CA PRO A 181 -6.86 2.12 -2.65
C PRO A 181 -5.88 3.16 -3.21
N PHE A 182 -5.56 2.99 -4.49
CA PHE A 182 -4.81 3.92 -5.31
C PHE A 182 -5.73 5.04 -5.81
N PHE A 183 -5.13 6.20 -6.03
CA PHE A 183 -5.77 7.40 -6.56
C PHE A 183 -4.76 8.25 -7.32
N ASP A 184 -5.30 9.13 -8.16
CA ASP A 184 -4.52 10.01 -9.01
C ASP A 184 -3.93 11.18 -8.20
N PRO A 185 -2.74 11.71 -8.56
CA PRO A 185 -2.17 12.90 -7.93
C PRO A 185 -3.16 14.09 -7.83
N SER A 186 -4.08 14.24 -8.78
CA SER A 186 -5.10 15.29 -8.76
C SER A 186 -6.07 15.23 -7.57
N THR A 187 -6.18 14.08 -6.88
CA THR A 187 -7.04 13.95 -5.70
C THR A 187 -6.32 14.25 -4.39
N VAL A 188 -5.01 14.55 -4.43
CA VAL A 188 -4.22 14.91 -3.26
C VAL A 188 -4.45 16.39 -2.92
N SER A 189 -5.18 16.64 -1.83
CA SER A 189 -5.60 17.99 -1.43
C SER A 189 -4.50 18.83 -0.77
N ALA A 190 -3.43 18.19 -0.30
CA ALA A 190 -2.26 18.86 0.23
C ALA A 190 -1.01 18.01 -0.08
N HIS A 191 -0.12 18.55 -0.90
CA HIS A 191 1.18 17.97 -1.19
C HIS A 191 2.26 18.89 -0.64
N GLN A 192 3.00 18.45 0.37
CA GLN A 192 4.17 19.16 0.86
C GLN A 192 5.39 18.62 0.11
N SER A 193 5.59 19.11 -1.12
CA SER A 193 6.85 18.89 -1.82
C SER A 193 7.98 19.53 -1.04
N LYS A 194 9.18 18.98 -1.16
CA LYS A 194 10.40 19.65 -0.69
C LYS A 194 10.42 21.12 -1.19
N GLY A 195 10.68 22.05 -0.27
CA GLY A 195 11.12 23.40 -0.60
C GLY A 195 12.56 23.40 -1.09
#